data_AF-A0A537SEI6-F1
#
_entry.id   AF-A0A537SEI6-F1
#
_cell.length_a   1.000
_cell.length_b   1.000
_cell.length_c   1.000
_cell.angle_alpha   90.00
_cell.angle_beta   90.00
_cell.angle_gamma   90.00
#
_symmetry.space_group_name_H-M   'P 1'
#
loop_
_entity.id
_entity.type
_entity.pdbx_description
1 polymer ?
#
loop_
_entity_poly.entity_id
_entity_poly.type
_entity_poly.pdbx_seq_one_letter_code
_entity_poly.pdbx_strand_id
1 'polypeptide(L)'
;MSIRRIGKHLVEHRWRVRRIFPPEVLAAIERTIKAGEATHSGQVRFVVEGALDGKPLFRNQSARERALDVFSQLRIWDTAHNNGVLIYLLLADRDVEIV
;
A
#
# COMPACT_ATOMS: atom_id res chain seq x y z
N MET A 1 27.64 -5.20 1.27
CA MET A 1 26.62 -4.25 1.78
C MET A 1 25.92 -4.87 2.98
N SER A 2 26.05 -4.26 4.15
CA SER A 2 25.81 -4.90 5.46
C SER A 2 24.33 -5.17 5.74
N ILE A 3 23.98 -6.45 5.88
CA ILE A 3 22.66 -7.03 6.19
C ILE A 3 22.06 -6.47 7.50
N ARG A 4 22.89 -5.96 8.40
CA ARG A 4 22.45 -5.35 9.68
C ARG A 4 21.70 -4.02 9.52
N ARG A 5 21.84 -3.29 8.41
CA ARG A 5 21.06 -2.05 8.16
C ARG A 5 19.64 -2.36 7.68
N ILE A 6 19.49 -3.33 6.78
CA ILE A 6 18.19 -3.71 6.19
C ILE A 6 17.20 -4.20 7.27
N GLY A 7 17.69 -4.96 8.25
CA GLY A 7 16.85 -5.48 9.33
C GLY A 7 16.32 -4.42 10.30
N LYS A 8 17.08 -3.35 10.56
CA LYS A 8 16.66 -2.30 11.50
C LYS A 8 15.60 -1.38 10.88
N HIS A 9 15.74 -1.07 9.60
CA HIS A 9 14.84 -0.16 8.87
C HIS A 9 13.47 -0.80 8.56
N LEU A 10 13.43 -2.08 8.16
CA LEU A 10 12.17 -2.82 7.98
C LEU A 10 11.35 -2.92 9.29
N VAL A 11 12.03 -2.96 10.44
CA VAL A 11 11.38 -3.06 11.75
C VAL A 11 10.88 -1.69 12.23
N GLU A 12 11.65 -0.61 12.06
CA GLU A 12 11.22 0.76 12.41
C GLU A 12 10.03 1.24 11.56
N HIS A 13 10.00 0.96 10.26
CA HIS A 13 8.92 1.41 9.38
C HIS A 13 7.64 0.58 9.55
N ARG A 14 7.75 -0.74 9.75
CA ARG A 14 6.59 -1.57 10.12
C ARG A 14 5.98 -1.15 11.46
N TRP A 15 6.80 -0.71 12.41
CA TRP A 15 6.32 -0.21 13.68
C TRP A 15 5.55 1.10 13.54
N ARG A 16 6.02 2.02 12.68
CA ARG A 16 5.32 3.28 12.40
C ARG A 16 3.98 3.05 11.69
N VAL A 17 3.93 2.17 10.69
CA VAL A 17 2.65 1.79 10.04
C VAL A 17 1.71 1.16 11.06
N ARG A 18 2.17 0.22 11.88
CA ARG A 18 1.33 -0.42 12.91
C ARG A 18 0.84 0.55 13.99
N ARG A 19 1.54 1.66 14.21
CA ARG A 19 1.12 2.70 15.16
C ARG A 19 0.06 3.64 14.58
N ILE A 20 0.15 3.97 13.28
CA ILE A 20 -0.80 4.88 12.61
C ILE A 20 -2.01 4.12 12.06
N PHE A 21 -1.79 2.92 11.57
CA PHE A 21 -2.79 1.95 11.11
C PHE A 21 -2.76 0.72 12.02
N PRO A 22 -3.24 0.86 13.27
CA PRO A 22 -3.40 -0.30 14.12
C PRO A 22 -4.51 -1.22 13.57
N PRO A 23 -4.57 -2.48 14.02
CA PRO A 23 -5.49 -3.48 13.48
C PRO A 23 -6.95 -3.04 13.43
N GLU A 24 -7.41 -2.27 14.42
CA GLU A 24 -8.76 -1.72 14.46
C GLU A 24 -9.06 -0.75 13.31
N VAL A 25 -8.08 0.06 12.91
CA VAL A 25 -8.21 0.99 11.76
C VAL A 25 -8.23 0.21 10.46
N LEU A 26 -7.33 -0.77 10.29
CA LEU A 26 -7.32 -1.63 9.11
C LEU A 26 -8.64 -2.42 8.98
N ALA A 27 -9.17 -2.93 10.08
CA ALA A 27 -10.45 -3.63 10.10
C ALA A 27 -11.65 -2.70 9.81
N ALA A 28 -11.58 -1.43 10.20
CA ALA A 28 -12.59 -0.43 9.85
C ALA A 28 -12.55 -0.13 8.34
N ILE A 29 -11.35 0.05 7.77
CA ILE A 29 -11.15 0.26 6.32
C ILE A 29 -11.67 -0.94 5.54
N GLU A 30 -11.30 -2.16 5.94
CA GLU A 30 -11.78 -3.39 5.29
C GLU A 30 -13.30 -3.51 5.30
N ARG A 31 -13.95 -3.18 6.42
CA ARG A 31 -15.42 -3.17 6.52
C ARG A 31 -16.06 -2.16 5.58
N THR A 32 -15.51 -0.95 5.50
CA THR A 32 -16.00 0.10 4.60
C THR A 32 -15.84 -0.31 3.13
N ILE A 33 -14.70 -0.90 2.76
CA ILE A 33 -14.47 -1.43 1.41
C ILE A 33 -15.52 -2.51 1.09
N LYS A 34 -15.68 -3.52 1.95
CA LYS A 34 -16.67 -4.59 1.76
C LYS A 34 -18.09 -4.06 1.60
N ALA A 35 -18.47 -3.05 2.38
CA ALA A 35 -19.78 -2.40 2.25
C ALA A 35 -19.94 -1.69 0.89
N GLY A 36 -18.89 -1.03 0.39
CA GLY A 36 -18.88 -0.42 -0.95
C GLY A 36 -18.96 -1.44 -2.08
N GLU A 37 -18.15 -2.49 -2.01
CA GLU A 37 -18.15 -3.60 -2.99
C GLU A 37 -19.49 -4.37 -3.03
N ALA A 38 -20.31 -4.28 -1.98
CA ALA A 38 -21.68 -4.81 -2.02
C ALA A 38 -22.62 -3.96 -2.90
N THR A 39 -22.27 -2.69 -3.14
CA THR A 39 -23.07 -1.74 -3.93
C THR A 39 -22.57 -1.59 -5.37
N HIS A 40 -21.31 -1.97 -5.64
CA HIS A 40 -20.70 -1.86 -6.97
C HIS A 40 -19.82 -3.06 -7.28
N SER A 41 -19.63 -3.40 -8.55
CA SER A 41 -18.78 -4.53 -8.95
C SER A 41 -17.28 -4.26 -8.79
N GLY A 42 -16.86 -3.01 -8.54
CA GLY A 42 -15.46 -2.63 -8.37
C GLY A 42 -14.84 -3.31 -7.14
N GLN A 43 -13.57 -3.70 -7.24
CA GLN A 43 -12.83 -4.33 -6.15
C GLN A 43 -11.73 -3.39 -5.66
N VAL A 44 -11.76 -2.98 -4.40
CA VAL A 44 -10.82 -1.99 -3.86
C VAL A 44 -9.80 -2.67 -2.98
N ARG A 45 -8.52 -2.37 -3.19
CA ARG A 45 -7.44 -2.81 -2.33
C ARG A 45 -6.72 -1.61 -1.72
N PHE A 46 -6.60 -1.61 -0.40
CA PHE A 46 -5.90 -0.57 0.34
C PHE A 46 -4.51 -1.06 0.74
N VAL A 47 -3.47 -0.32 0.34
CA VAL A 47 -2.07 -0.64 0.65
C VAL A 47 -1.41 0.55 1.32
N VAL A 48 -0.76 0.32 2.46
CA VAL A 48 0.02 1.33 3.17
C VAL A 48 1.48 0.89 3.23
N GLU A 49 2.37 1.74 2.73
CA GLU A 49 3.81 1.59 2.89
C GLU A 49 4.35 2.67 3.85
N GLY A 50 5.17 2.25 4.82
CA GLY A 50 5.68 3.11 5.90
C GLY A 50 6.77 4.09 5.45
N ALA A 51 7.60 3.64 4.53
CA ALA A 51 8.57 4.39 3.76
C ALA A 51 8.96 3.53 2.54
N LEU A 52 9.42 4.17 1.47
CA LEU A 52 10.03 3.47 0.34
C LEU A 52 11.37 2.86 0.79
N ASP A 53 11.37 1.62 1.30
CA ASP A 53 12.61 0.96 1.70
C ASP A 53 13.32 0.29 0.51
N GLY A 54 14.57 0.69 0.24
CA GLY A 54 15.50 -0.02 -0.68
C GLY A 54 15.84 0.72 -1.99
N LYS A 55 16.10 -0.05 -3.07
CA LYS A 55 16.40 0.44 -4.44
C LYS A 55 15.47 1.58 -4.95
N PRO A 56 14.17 1.65 -4.59
CA PRO A 56 13.28 2.75 -4.96
C PRO A 56 13.71 4.13 -4.46
N LEU A 57 14.22 4.21 -3.21
CA LEU A 57 14.71 5.47 -2.64
C LEU A 57 15.95 5.97 -3.39
N PHE A 58 16.80 5.05 -3.86
CA PHE A 58 17.97 5.36 -4.69
C PHE A 58 17.62 5.77 -6.12
N ARG A 59 16.35 5.64 -6.52
CA ARG A 59 15.88 5.94 -7.88
C ARG A 59 14.98 7.17 -7.98
N ASN A 60 14.73 7.91 -6.89
CA ASN A 60 13.71 8.99 -6.86
C ASN A 60 12.36 8.49 -7.42
N GLN A 61 11.99 7.24 -7.13
CA GLN A 61 10.73 6.68 -7.62
C GLN A 61 9.57 7.41 -6.94
N SER A 62 8.63 7.93 -7.75
CA SER A 62 7.43 8.59 -7.26
C SER A 62 6.46 7.61 -6.59
N ALA A 63 5.59 8.12 -5.71
CA ALA A 63 4.52 7.32 -5.11
C ALA A 63 3.64 6.67 -6.18
N ARG A 64 3.37 7.38 -7.28
CA ARG A 64 2.60 6.85 -8.42
C ARG A 64 3.27 5.68 -9.12
N GLU A 65 4.56 5.78 -9.45
CA GLU A 65 5.30 4.66 -10.05
C GLU A 65 5.32 3.45 -9.11
N ARG A 66 5.44 3.69 -7.80
CA ARG A 66 5.36 2.62 -6.81
C ARG A 66 3.97 2.00 -6.73
N ALA A 67 2.91 2.81 -6.80
CA ALA A 67 1.53 2.34 -6.83
C ALA A 67 1.29 1.43 -8.05
N LEU A 68 1.79 1.81 -9.23
CA LEU A 68 1.71 1.00 -10.45
C LEU A 68 2.47 -0.34 -10.33
N ASP A 69 3.66 -0.33 -9.71
CA ASP A 69 4.41 -1.55 -9.42
C ASP A 69 3.62 -2.48 -8.51
N VAL A 70 3.05 -1.95 -7.41
CA VAL A 70 2.25 -2.71 -6.45
C VAL A 70 0.98 -3.26 -7.11
N PHE A 71 0.30 -2.44 -7.92
CA PHE A 71 -0.88 -2.83 -8.68
C PHE A 71 -0.61 -4.02 -9.60
N SER A 72 0.52 -3.98 -10.31
CA SER A 72 0.95 -5.06 -11.20
C SER A 72 1.38 -6.32 -10.44
N GLN A 73 2.20 -6.17 -9.38
CA GLN A 73 2.73 -7.28 -8.60
C GLN A 73 1.64 -8.06 -7.86
N LEU A 74 0.64 -7.35 -7.33
CA LEU A 74 -0.51 -7.96 -6.65
C LEU A 74 -1.63 -8.37 -7.61
N ARG A 75 -1.45 -8.13 -8.92
CA ARG A 75 -2.43 -8.40 -9.97
C ARG A 75 -3.81 -7.84 -9.64
N ILE A 76 -3.86 -6.58 -9.19
CA ILE A 76 -5.12 -5.95 -8.77
C ILE A 76 -6.08 -5.80 -9.95
N TRP A 77 -5.56 -5.67 -11.17
CA TRP A 77 -6.36 -5.69 -12.39
C TRP A 77 -7.04 -7.03 -12.68
N ASP A 78 -6.52 -8.15 -12.16
CA ASP A 78 -6.97 -9.51 -12.45
C ASP A 78 -8.21 -9.87 -11.63
N THR A 79 -9.29 -9.14 -11.92
CA THR A 79 -10.62 -9.31 -11.33
C THR A 79 -11.57 -9.72 -12.44
N ALA A 80 -12.67 -10.41 -12.09
CA ALA A 80 -13.64 -10.90 -13.08
C ALA A 80 -14.17 -9.81 -14.04
N HIS A 81 -14.17 -8.55 -13.61
CA HIS A 81 -14.66 -7.41 -14.40
C HIS A 81 -13.57 -6.40 -14.77
N ASN A 82 -12.28 -6.71 -14.54
CA ASN A 82 -11.15 -5.80 -14.79
C ASN A 82 -11.33 -4.41 -14.13
N ASN A 83 -11.92 -4.38 -12.95
CA ASN A 83 -12.32 -3.17 -12.24
C ASN A 83 -11.73 -3.11 -10.83
N GLY A 84 -10.54 -3.68 -10.68
CA GLY A 84 -9.74 -3.54 -9.47
C GLY A 84 -9.15 -2.14 -9.38
N VAL A 85 -9.25 -1.54 -8.19
CA VAL A 85 -8.74 -0.22 -7.86
C VAL A 85 -7.78 -0.36 -6.68
N LEU A 86 -6.60 0.24 -6.79
CA LEU A 86 -5.63 0.34 -5.70
C LEU A 86 -5.71 1.74 -5.09
N ILE A 87 -5.90 1.81 -3.78
CA ILE A 87 -5.62 3.00 -2.97
C ILE A 87 -4.27 2.76 -2.28
N TYR A 88 -3.26 3.49 -2.72
CA TYR A 88 -1.88 3.39 -2.23
C TYR A 88 -1.54 4.60 -1.37
N LEU A 89 -1.06 4.35 -0.15
CA LEU A 89 -0.62 5.38 0.80
C LEU A 89 0.87 5.22 1.10
N LEU A 90 1.65 6.26 0.79
CA LEU A 90 3.04 6.38 1.19
C LEU A 90 3.14 7.27 2.43
N LEU A 91 3.31 6.63 3.59
CA LEU A 91 3.23 7.31 4.89
C LEU A 91 4.41 8.26 5.17
N ALA A 92 5.58 7.98 4.59
CA ALA A 92 6.76 8.82 4.75
C ALA A 92 6.56 10.21 4.13
N ASP A 93 6.01 10.24 2.92
CA ASP A 93 5.82 11.46 2.14
C ASP A 93 4.40 12.04 2.28
N ARG A 94 3.53 11.35 3.03
CA ARG A 94 2.10 11.68 3.22
C ARG A 94 1.35 11.79 1.88
N ASP A 95 1.71 10.91 0.96
CA ASP A 95 1.20 10.92 -0.41
C ASP A 95 0.21 9.78 -0.63
N VAL A 96 -0.83 10.04 -1.42
CA VAL A 96 -1.92 9.11 -1.70
C VAL A 96 -2.16 9.03 -3.20
N GLU A 97 -2.11 7.81 -3.72
CA GLU A 97 -2.30 7.52 -5.14
C GLU A 97 -3.47 6.56 -5.32
N ILE A 98 -4.27 6.79 -6.36
CA ILE A 98 -5.38 5.92 -6.76
C ILE A 98 -5.12 5.47 -8.19
N VAL A 99 -5.04 4.16 -8.38
CA VAL A 99 -4.68 3.51 -9.65
C VAL A 99 -5.69 2.44 -10.01
#